data_AF-A0A941VCA6-F1
#
_entry.id   AF-A0A941VCA6-F1
#
_cell.length_a   1.000
_cell.length_b   1.000
_cell.length_c   1.000
_cell.angle_alpha   90.00
_cell.angle_beta   90.00
_cell.angle_gamma   90.00
#
_symmetry.space_group_name_H-M   'P 1'
#
loop_
_entity.id
_entity.type
_entity.pdbx_description
1 polymer ?
#
loop_
_entity_poly.entity_id
_entity_poly.type
_entity_poly.pdbx_seq_one_letter_code
_entity_poly.pdbx_strand_id
1 'polypeptide(L)'
;MPDSVRVFVNIPEDVTFADLRLARNQQTGDVIFEWAPIEAICDASGIDVDIFRDGNAGKIGAFIVAWYHAHRFANGTPDLVAEQLIAEMEARNIAGIASVQPSHGLH
;
A
#
# COMPACT_ATOMS: atom_id res chain seq x y z
N MET A 1 -23.09 -3.30 -3.39
CA MET A 1 -21.64 -3.59 -3.26
C MET A 1 -20.96 -2.31 -3.71
N PRO A 2 -20.26 -1.54 -2.87
CA PRO A 2 -19.66 -0.31 -3.36
C PRO A 2 -18.61 -0.68 -4.40
N ASP A 3 -18.67 0.01 -5.53
CA ASP A 3 -17.80 -0.14 -6.68
C ASP A 3 -16.33 -0.09 -6.25
N SER A 4 -15.61 -1.21 -6.41
CA SER A 4 -14.16 -1.21 -6.27
C SER A 4 -13.57 -0.35 -7.38
N VAL A 5 -13.27 0.91 -7.07
CA VAL A 5 -12.57 1.82 -7.97
C VAL A 5 -11.17 1.25 -8.21
N ARG A 6 -10.95 0.75 -9.43
CA ARG A 6 -9.61 0.37 -9.89
C ARG A 6 -8.95 1.61 -10.45
N VAL A 7 -7.89 2.04 -9.80
CA VAL A 7 -7.11 3.20 -10.23
C VAL A 7 -5.92 2.69 -11.03
N PHE A 8 -5.78 3.19 -12.26
CA PHE A 8 -4.60 2.93 -13.08
C PHE A 8 -3.55 3.99 -12.77
N VAL A 9 -2.38 3.55 -12.32
CA VAL A 9 -1.27 4.42 -11.94
C VAL A 9 -0.18 4.31 -12.99
N ASN A 10 0.22 5.45 -13.54
CA ASN A 10 1.35 5.58 -14.44
C ASN A 10 2.56 6.05 -13.65
N ILE A 11 3.58 5.20 -13.56
CA ILE A 11 4.80 5.49 -12.80
C ILE A 11 5.79 6.13 -13.77
N PRO A 12 6.12 7.43 -13.61
CA PRO A 12 7.08 8.09 -14.48
C PRO A 12 8.48 7.49 -14.29
N GLU A 13 9.27 7.48 -15.36
CA GLU A 13 10.60 6.85 -15.39
C GLU A 13 11.61 7.49 -14.42
N ASP A 14 11.40 8.75 -14.06
CA ASP A 14 12.25 9.51 -13.13
C ASP A 14 11.93 9.24 -11.65
N VAL A 15 10.80 8.57 -11.36
CA VAL A 15 10.38 8.28 -9.99
C VAL A 15 10.68 6.83 -9.65
N THR A 16 11.57 6.64 -8.68
CA THR A 16 11.94 5.31 -8.21
C THR A 16 11.24 4.96 -6.90
N PHE A 17 11.11 3.65 -6.62
CA PHE A 17 10.57 3.19 -5.34
C PHE A 17 11.44 3.65 -4.15
N ALA A 18 12.76 3.77 -4.35
CA ALA A 18 13.68 4.21 -3.31
C ALA A 18 13.45 5.68 -2.87
N ASP A 19 12.86 6.51 -3.72
CA ASP A 19 12.48 7.89 -3.36
C ASP A 19 11.39 7.96 -2.29
N LEU A 20 10.63 6.88 -2.07
CA LEU A 20 9.70 6.81 -0.93
C LEU A 20 10.44 6.87 0.41
N ARG A 21 11.73 6.50 0.44
CA ARG A 21 12.57 6.45 1.65
C ARG A 21 11.84 5.79 2.80
N LEU A 22 11.28 4.62 2.53
CA LEU A 22 10.48 3.87 3.49
C LEU A 22 11.27 3.63 4.76
N ALA A 23 10.65 4.01 5.87
CA ALA A 23 11.21 3.86 7.19
C ALA A 23 10.13 3.34 8.14
N ARG A 24 10.58 2.70 9.22
CA ARG A 24 9.72 2.26 10.30
C ARG A 24 9.85 3.25 11.46
N ASN A 25 8.73 3.78 11.95
CA ASN A 25 8.72 4.49 13.21
C ASN A 25 9.03 3.48 14.34
N GLN A 26 10.17 3.62 15.01
CA GLN A 26 10.55 2.68 16.08
C GLN A 26 9.69 2.80 17.35
N GLN A 27 8.99 3.92 17.52
CA GLN A 27 8.13 4.17 18.69
C GLN A 27 6.71 3.67 18.48
N THR A 28 6.14 3.86 17.28
CA THR A 28 4.73 3.51 17.01
C THR A 28 4.58 2.27 16.13
N GLY A 29 5.63 1.89 15.41
CA GLY A 29 5.60 0.81 14.42
C GLY A 29 5.00 1.22 13.06
N ASP A 30 4.58 2.48 12.90
CA ASP A 30 4.02 2.99 11.65
C ASP A 30 5.05 3.06 10.54
N VAL A 31 4.59 2.93 9.30
CA VAL A 31 5.40 3.14 8.11
C VAL A 31 5.46 4.64 7.82
N ILE A 32 6.67 5.18 7.75
CA ILE A 32 6.98 6.56 7.38
C ILE A 32 7.52 6.53 5.95
N PHE A 33 7.10 7.48 5.13
CA PHE A 33 7.53 7.62 3.74
C PHE A 33 7.42 9.07 3.29
N GLU A 34 8.12 9.40 2.20
CA GLU A 34 8.02 10.69 1.53
C GLU A 34 6.81 10.72 0.59
N TRP A 35 6.04 11.81 0.64
CA TRP A 35 4.85 11.99 -0.19
C TRP A 35 5.18 12.45 -1.62
N ALA A 36 6.29 13.17 -1.81
CA ALA A 36 6.72 13.70 -3.10
C ALA A 36 6.66 12.68 -4.26
N PRO A 37 7.20 11.45 -4.15
CA PRO A 37 7.09 10.46 -5.22
C PRO A 37 5.64 9.99 -5.49
N ILE A 38 4.80 9.91 -4.46
CA ILE A 38 3.38 9.54 -4.60
C ILE A 38 2.63 10.68 -5.30
N GLU A 39 2.89 11.92 -4.90
CA GLU A 39 2.32 13.12 -5.53
C GLU A 39 2.70 13.21 -7.01
N ALA A 40 3.97 12.92 -7.36
CA ALA A 40 4.43 12.89 -8.75
C ALA A 40 3.74 11.80 -9.58
N ILE A 41 3.54 10.60 -9.01
CA ILE A 41 2.77 9.53 -9.68
C ILE A 41 1.31 9.94 -9.84
N CYS A 42 0.71 10.57 -8.83
CA CYS A 42 -0.67 11.04 -8.87
C CYS A 42 -0.86 12.09 -9.97
N ASP A 43 0.03 13.09 -10.05
CA ASP A 43 0.03 14.13 -11.09
C ASP A 43 0.17 13.51 -12.48
N ALA A 44 1.15 12.62 -12.68
CA ALA A 44 1.38 11.93 -13.95
C ALA A 44 0.21 11.03 -14.37
N SER A 45 -0.60 10.57 -13.41
CA SER A 45 -1.75 9.68 -13.64
C SER A 45 -3.09 10.42 -13.68
N GLY A 46 -3.12 11.73 -13.38
CA GLY A 46 -4.36 12.50 -13.22
C GLY A 46 -5.22 12.04 -12.04
N ILE A 47 -4.60 11.50 -11.00
CA ILE A 47 -5.27 11.03 -9.77
C ILE A 47 -5.15 12.11 -8.71
N ASP A 48 -6.22 12.37 -7.98
CA ASP A 48 -6.15 13.27 -6.82
C ASP A 48 -5.46 12.57 -5.64
N VAL A 49 -4.37 13.15 -5.13
CA VAL A 49 -3.60 12.58 -4.01
C VAL A 49 -4.43 12.49 -2.73
N ASP A 50 -5.48 13.29 -2.59
CA ASP A 50 -6.38 13.27 -1.45
C ASP A 50 -7.11 11.93 -1.31
N ILE A 51 -7.27 11.17 -2.41
CA ILE A 51 -7.81 9.80 -2.38
C ILE A 51 -6.99 8.88 -1.45
N PHE A 52 -5.69 9.14 -1.33
CA PHE A 52 -4.78 8.44 -0.43
C PHE A 52 -4.66 9.08 0.96
N ARG A 53 -4.95 10.38 1.10
CA ARG A 53 -4.88 11.11 2.38
C ARG A 53 -6.16 11.00 3.20
N ASP A 54 -7.32 11.13 2.56
CA ASP A 54 -8.64 10.97 3.16
C ASP A 54 -9.01 9.48 3.30
N GLY A 55 -8.47 8.65 2.40
CA GLY A 55 -8.58 7.21 2.47
C GLY A 55 -7.81 6.62 3.64
N ASN A 56 -8.55 6.00 4.59
CA ASN A 56 -8.04 5.05 5.60
C ASN A 56 -6.68 4.46 5.21
N ALA A 57 -5.68 4.55 6.10
CA ALA A 57 -4.27 4.17 5.90
C ALA A 57 -4.03 2.83 5.15
N GLY A 58 -5.02 1.92 5.13
CA GLY A 58 -5.03 0.74 4.28
C GLY A 58 -4.93 1.01 2.76
N LYS A 59 -5.46 2.13 2.23
CA LYS A 59 -5.39 2.43 0.78
C LYS A 59 -3.97 2.75 0.35
N ILE A 60 -3.28 3.62 1.10
CA ILE A 60 -1.90 3.98 0.77
C ILE A 60 -0.95 2.79 1.00
N GLY A 61 -1.18 1.99 2.05
CA GLY A 61 -0.42 0.75 2.27
C GLY A 61 -0.56 -0.23 1.10
N ALA A 62 -1.78 -0.46 0.60
CA ALA A 62 -2.02 -1.33 -0.56
C ALA A 62 -1.37 -0.79 -1.84
N PHE A 63 -1.36 0.53 -2.04
CA PHE A 63 -0.66 1.16 -3.16
C PHE A 63 0.86 0.95 -3.08
N ILE A 64 1.48 1.20 -1.92
CA ILE A 64 2.92 1.00 -1.70
C ILE A 64 3.30 -0.46 -1.99
N VAL A 65 2.51 -1.43 -1.51
CA VAL A 65 2.73 -2.86 -1.78
C VAL A 65 2.63 -3.18 -3.28
N ALA A 66 1.60 -2.67 -3.97
CA ALA A 66 1.43 -2.90 -5.40
C ALA A 66 2.59 -2.31 -6.22
N TRP A 67 3.03 -1.10 -5.89
CA TRP A 67 4.19 -0.48 -6.53
C TRP A 67 5.47 -1.27 -6.23
N TYR A 68 5.68 -1.72 -4.99
CA TYR A 68 6.83 -2.54 -4.64
C TYR A 68 6.90 -3.84 -5.45
N HIS A 69 5.78 -4.52 -5.66
CA HIS A 69 5.73 -5.70 -6.52
C HIS A 69 6.15 -5.39 -7.96
N ALA A 70 5.69 -4.28 -8.52
CA ALA A 70 6.12 -3.84 -9.85
C ALA A 70 7.63 -3.51 -9.88
N HIS A 71 8.16 -2.85 -8.85
CA HIS A 71 9.58 -2.57 -8.70
C HIS A 71 10.42 -3.87 -8.66
N ARG A 72 9.98 -4.86 -7.89
CA ARG A 72 10.65 -6.17 -7.80
C ARG A 72 10.56 -6.96 -9.10
N PHE A 73 9.44 -6.89 -9.81
CA PHE A 73 9.29 -7.50 -11.13
C PHE A 73 10.23 -6.87 -12.17
N ALA A 74 10.47 -5.56 -12.06
CA ALA A 74 11.47 -4.85 -12.85
C ALA A 74 12.92 -5.05 -12.35
N ASN A 75 13.16 -6.07 -11.50
CA ASN A 75 14.46 -6.40 -10.94
C ASN A 75 15.06 -5.33 -10.00
N GLY A 76 14.21 -4.46 -9.46
CA GLY A 76 14.55 -3.42 -8.50
C GLY A 76 15.04 -3.96 -7.15
N THR A 77 15.74 -3.11 -6.41
CA THR A 77 16.37 -3.44 -5.13
C THR A 77 15.32 -3.80 -4.06
N PRO A 78 15.56 -4.87 -3.27
CA PRO A 78 14.65 -5.21 -2.18
C PRO A 78 14.65 -4.14 -1.08
N ASP A 79 13.47 -3.89 -0.50
CA ASP A 79 13.28 -2.97 0.63
C ASP A 79 12.67 -3.72 1.82
N LEU A 80 13.40 -3.76 2.93
CA LEU A 80 12.99 -4.53 4.12
C LEU A 80 11.72 -3.99 4.79
N VAL A 81 11.43 -2.69 4.67
CA VAL A 81 10.22 -2.09 5.26
C VAL A 81 9.01 -2.46 4.42
N ALA A 82 9.13 -2.45 3.09
CA ALA A 82 8.10 -2.91 2.18
C ALA A 82 7.79 -4.41 2.35
N GLU A 83 8.81 -5.26 2.47
CA GLU A 83 8.64 -6.71 2.70
C GLU A 83 7.89 -6.98 4.02
N GLN A 84 8.22 -6.24 5.09
CA GLN A 84 7.51 -6.35 6.37
C GLN A 84 6.06 -5.89 6.26
N LEU A 85 5.80 -4.78 5.56
CA LEU A 85 4.45 -4.28 5.33
C LEU A 85 3.58 -5.31 4.59
N ILE A 86 4.14 -6.00 3.59
CA ILE A 86 3.46 -7.09 2.87
C ILE A 86 3.07 -8.20 3.86
N ALA A 87 4.04 -8.69 4.64
CA ALA A 87 3.79 -9.76 5.61
C ALA A 87 2.70 -9.39 6.64
N GLU A 88 2.66 -8.14 7.08
CA GLU A 88 1.62 -7.63 7.99
C GLU A 88 0.25 -7.55 7.34
N MET A 89 0.18 -7.09 6.09
CA MET A 89 -1.06 -7.02 5.34
C MET A 89 -1.62 -8.43 5.05
N GLU A 90 -0.75 -9.39 4.72
CA GLU A 90 -1.11 -10.80 4.56
C GLU A 90 -1.59 -11.41 5.87
N ALA A 91 -0.86 -11.20 6.98
CA ALA A 91 -1.27 -11.67 8.30
C ALA A 91 -2.62 -11.07 8.75
N ARG A 92 -2.86 -9.77 8.46
CA ARG A 92 -4.13 -9.11 8.74
C ARG A 92 -5.26 -9.63 7.88
N ASN A 93 -5.02 -9.93 6.60
CA ASN A 93 -6.01 -10.55 5.73
C ASN A 93 -6.41 -11.94 6.27
N ILE A 94 -5.42 -12.74 6.73
CA ILE A 94 -5.65 -14.04 7.36
C ILE A 94 -6.41 -13.90 8.69
N ALA A 95 -6.11 -12.90 9.52
CA ALA A 95 -6.85 -12.64 10.75
C ALA A 95 -8.27 -12.11 10.49
N GLY A 96 -8.46 -11.36 9.40
CA GLY A 96 -9.75 -10.84 8.95
C GLY A 96 -10.70 -11.95 8.48
N ILE A 97 -10.20 -12.92 7.70
CA ILE A 97 -10.98 -14.13 7.34
C ILE A 97 -11.26 -15.04 8.55
N ALA A 98 -10.34 -15.11 9.53
CA ALA A 98 -10.56 -15.87 10.76
C ALA A 98 -11.60 -15.22 11.70
N SER A 99 -11.79 -13.90 11.62
CA SER A 99 -12.78 -13.16 12.42
C SER A 99 -14.21 -13.21 11.85
N VAL A 100 -14.39 -13.73 10.64
CA VAL A 100 -15.71 -14.14 10.14
C VAL A 100 -16.09 -15.44 10.85
N GLN A 101 -16.63 -15.32 12.07
CA GLN A 101 -17.22 -16.48 12.73
C GLN A 101 -18.39 -16.98 11.86
N PRO A 102 -18.46 -18.28 11.51
CA PRO A 102 -19.70 -18.81 10.99
C PRO A 102 -20.74 -18.60 12.09
N SER A 103 -21.77 -17.80 11.81
CA SER A 103 -22.93 -17.69 12.67
C SER A 103 -23.51 -19.09 12.84
N HIS A 104 -23.13 -19.76 13.93
CA HIS A 104 -23.64 -21.07 14.30
C HIS A 104 -25.09 -20.84 14.71
N GLY A 105 -26.01 -21.03 13.76
CA GLY A 105 -27.44 -21.06 14.03
C GLY A 105 -27.73 -22.25 14.95
N LEU A 106 -27.84 -21.97 16.25
CA LEU A 106 -28.53 -22.86 17.18
C LEU A 106 -30.03 -22.59 17.03
N HIS A 107 -30.74 -23.56 16.46
CA HIS A 107 -32.15 -23.79 16.71
C HIS A 107 -32.33 -25.25 17.11
#